data_AF-A0A7U4E544-F1
#
_entry.id   AF-A0A7U4E544-F1
#
_cell.length_a   1.000
_cell.length_b   1.000
_cell.length_c   1.000
_cell.angle_alpha   90.00
_cell.angle_beta   90.00
_cell.angle_gamma   90.00
#
_symmetry.space_group_name_H-M   'P 1'
#
loop_
_entity.id
_entity.type
_entity.pdbx_description
1 polymer ?
#
loop_
_entity_poly.entity_id
_entity_poly.type
_entity_poly.pdbx_seq_one_letter_code
_entity_poly.pdbx_strand_id
1 'polypeptide(L)' 'METPPKKFTPEERQANLSRFIKRWKEEKQITEEEAKQRFQSPEYQAMLKELRKKNAERGIIIPEI' A
#
# COMPACT_ATOMS: atom_id res chain seq x y z
N MET A 1 5.34 -40.42 -8.23
CA MET A 1 6.41 -39.75 -9.00
C MET A 1 6.09 -38.27 -9.02
N GLU A 2 7.00 -37.44 -8.54
CA GLU A 2 6.86 -35.98 -8.64
C GLU A 2 7.20 -35.56 -10.08
N THR A 3 6.35 -34.75 -10.70
CA THR A 3 6.59 -34.24 -12.05
C THR A 3 7.77 -33.26 -12.00
N PRO A 4 8.75 -33.37 -12.93
CA PRO A 4 9.87 -32.45 -12.95
C PRO A 4 9.36 -31.02 -13.20
N PRO A 5 9.89 -30.01 -12.49
CA PRO A 5 9.43 -28.64 -12.63
C PRO A 5 9.59 -28.16 -14.06
N LYS A 6 8.53 -27.57 -14.62
CA LYS A 6 8.53 -27.03 -15.98
C LYS A 6 9.63 -25.98 -16.11
N LYS A 7 10.63 -26.24 -16.95
CA LYS A 7 11.70 -25.28 -17.25
C LYS A 7 11.15 -24.22 -18.19
N PHE A 8 10.85 -23.04 -17.64
CA PHE A 8 10.46 -21.88 -18.45
C PHE A 8 11.66 -21.36 -19.25
N THR A 9 11.40 -21.04 -20.51
CA THR A 9 12.32 -20.27 -21.36
C THR A 9 12.50 -18.84 -20.81
N PRO A 10 13.59 -18.14 -21.19
CA PRO A 10 13.78 -16.74 -20.78
C PRO A 10 12.59 -15.84 -21.14
N GLU A 11 11.99 -16.05 -22.32
CA GLU A 11 10.83 -15.29 -22.81
C GLU A 11 9.58 -15.54 -21.96
N GLU A 12 9.28 -16.80 -21.62
CA GLU A 12 8.16 -17.15 -20.75
C GLU A 12 8.34 -16.59 -19.34
N ARG A 13 9.57 -16.59 -18.81
CA ARG A 13 9.88 -15.97 -17.51
C ARG A 13 9.61 -14.47 -17.55
N GLN A 14 10.05 -13.79 -18.61
CA GLN A 14 9.85 -12.36 -18.76
C GLN A 14 8.37 -12.00 -18.91
N ALA A 15 7.60 -12.78 -19.65
CA ALA A 15 6.16 -12.59 -19.79
C ALA A 15 5.44 -12.77 -18.44
N ASN A 16 5.83 -13.78 -17.66
CA ASN A 16 5.26 -14.02 -16.32
C ASN A 16 5.61 -12.90 -15.34
N LEU A 17 6.86 -12.45 -15.31
CA LEU A 17 7.29 -11.30 -14.50
C LEU A 17 6.52 -10.03 -14.88
N SER A 18 6.36 -9.77 -16.17
CA SER A 18 5.63 -8.60 -16.66
C SER A 18 4.17 -8.61 -16.23
N ARG A 19 3.51 -9.79 -16.29
CA ARG A 19 2.13 -9.96 -15.79
C ARG A 19 2.03 -9.74 -14.28
N PHE A 20 2.98 -10.27 -13.52
CA PHE A 20 3.02 -10.10 -12.07
C PHE A 20 3.20 -8.62 -11.70
N ILE A 21 4.18 -7.95 -12.31
CA ILE A 21 4.45 -6.53 -12.08
C ILE A 21 3.23 -5.68 -12.43
N LYS A 22 2.54 -6.00 -13.54
CA LYS A 22 1.32 -5.28 -13.93
C LYS A 22 0.24 -5.41 -12.87
N ARG A 23 -0.09 -6.63 -12.42
CA ARG A 23 -1.10 -6.85 -11.37
C ARG A 23 -0.74 -6.14 -10.07
N TRP A 24 0.52 -6.25 -9.65
CA TRP A 24 0.98 -5.57 -8.45
C TRP A 24 0.82 -4.05 -8.52
N LYS A 25 1.11 -3.44 -9.69
CA LYS A 25 0.89 -2.00 -9.88
C LYS A 25 -0.59 -1.63 -9.82
N GLU A 26 -1.47 -2.44 -10.41
CA GLU A 26 -2.92 -2.22 -10.37
C GLU A 26 -3.45 -2.29 -8.92
N GLU A 27 -3.06 -3.32 -8.16
CA GLU A 27 -3.43 -3.46 -6.74
C GLU A 27 -2.88 -2.33 -5.88
N LYS A 28 -1.64 -1.89 -6.14
CA LYS A 28 -1.03 -0.76 -5.44
C LYS A 28 -1.82 0.53 -5.67
N GLN A 29 -2.26 0.79 -6.91
CA GLN A 29 -3.06 1.98 -7.21
C GLN A 29 -4.42 1.95 -6.49
N ILE A 30 -5.10 0.80 -6.47
CA ILE A 30 -6.36 0.65 -5.73
C ILE A 30 -6.13 0.90 -4.23
N THR A 31 -5.07 0.31 -3.66
CA THR A 31 -4.74 0.48 -2.24
C THR A 31 -4.40 1.93 -1.90
N GLU A 32 -3.66 2.62 -2.77
CA GLU A 32 -3.33 4.04 -2.60
C GLU A 32 -4.57 4.92 -2.66
N GLU A 33 -5.51 4.62 -3.56
CA GLU A 33 -6.76 5.37 -3.68
C GLU A 33 -7.66 5.14 -2.45
N GLU A 34 -7.82 3.90 -2.00
CA GLU A 34 -8.54 3.57 -0.76
C GLU A 34 -7.89 4.24 0.45
N ALA A 35 -6.56 4.26 0.53
CA ALA A 35 -5.85 4.93 1.61
C ALA A 35 -6.06 6.44 1.59
N LYS A 36 -6.07 7.08 0.41
CA LYS A 36 -6.39 8.51 0.27
C LYS A 36 -7.82 8.81 0.70
N GLN A 37 -8.79 7.98 0.30
CA GLN A 37 -10.18 8.17 0.69
C GLN A 37 -10.35 8.02 2.20
N ARG A 38 -9.73 7.01 2.81
CA ARG A 38 -9.71 6.84 4.28
C ARG A 38 -9.01 8.01 4.97
N PHE A 39 -7.90 8.50 4.41
CA PHE A 39 -7.19 9.65 4.95
C PHE A 39 -8.08 10.91 4.96
N GLN A 40 -8.90 11.11 3.93
CA GLN A 40 -9.83 12.23 3.85
C GLN A 40 -11.11 12.04 4.67
N SER A 41 -11.34 10.86 5.26
CA SER A 41 -12.57 10.61 6.01
C SER A 41 -12.63 11.48 7.27
N PRO A 42 -13.81 12.02 7.63
CA PRO A 42 -13.96 12.85 8.83
C PRO A 42 -13.53 12.12 10.10
N GLU A 43 -13.81 10.82 10.18
CA GLU A 43 -13.45 9.94 11.30
C GLU A 43 -11.94 9.84 11.48
N TYR A 44 -11.22 9.62 10.38
CA TYR A 44 -9.76 9.52 10.42
C TYR A 44 -9.11 10.86 10.76
N GLN A 45 -9.63 11.96 10.20
CA GLN A 45 -9.17 13.31 10.52
C GLN A 45 -9.42 13.69 11.99
N ALA A 46 -10.57 13.29 12.55
CA ALA A 46 -10.86 13.48 13.97
C ALA A 46 -9.87 12.70 14.86
N MET A 47 -9.61 11.43 14.52
CA MET A 47 -8.60 10.62 15.21
C MET A 47 -7.20 11.26 15.15
N LEU A 48 -6.79 11.78 13.99
CA LEU A 48 -5.51 12.49 13.84
C LEU A 48 -5.43 13.72 14.74
N LYS A 49 -6.50 14.52 14.85
CA LYS A 49 -6.55 15.68 15.75
C LYS A 49 -6.41 15.28 17.20
N GLU A 50 -7.07 14.20 17.63
CA GLU A 50 -6.91 13.68 19.00
C GLU A 50 -5.48 13.20 19.28
N LEU A 51 -4.86 12.51 18.32
CA LEU A 51 -3.47 12.08 18.43
C LEU A 51 -2.51 13.27 18.52
N ARG A 52 -2.72 14.32 17.70
CA ARG A 52 -1.94 15.56 17.79
C ARG A 52 -2.09 16.21 19.16
N LYS A 53 -3.30 16.28 19.70
CA LYS A 53 -3.56 16.82 21.04
C LYS A 53 -2.80 16.04 22.12
N LYS A 54 -2.90 14.70 22.13
CA LYS A 54 -2.18 13.83 23.08
C LYS A 54 -0.66 13.97 22.95
N ASN A 55 -0.15 14.16 21.73
CA ASN A 55 1.28 14.35 21.50
C ASN A 55 1.76 15.73 21.97
N ALA A 56 0.95 16.77 21.77
CA ALA A 56 1.22 18.10 22.30
C ALA A 56 1.26 18.12 23.84
N GLU A 57 0.36 17.38 24.50
CA GLU A 57 0.39 17.16 25.96
C GLU A 57 1.68 16.48 26.44
N ARG A 58 2.33 15.72 25.56
CA ARG A 58 3.64 15.06 25.80
C ARG A 58 4.84 15.91 25.35
N GLY A 59 4.61 17.15 24.91
CA GLY A 59 5.65 18.04 24.42
C GLY A 59 6.14 17.74 22.99
N ILE A 60 5.46 16.87 22.25
CA ILE A 60 5.78 16.53 20.85
C ILE A 60 4.87 17.34 19.93
N ILE A 61 5.43 18.32 19.21
CA ILE A 61 4.69 19.18 18.28
C ILE A 61 4.69 18.52 16.89
N ILE A 62 3.51 18.13 16.41
CA ILE A 62 3.31 17.60 15.06
C ILE A 62 2.54 18.65 14.25
N PRO A 63 3.12 19.24 13.20
CA PRO A 63 2.44 20.23 12.37
C PRO A 63 1.25 19.61 11.62
N GLU A 64 0.25 20.44 11.33
CA GLU A 64 -0.83 20.05 10.43
C GLU A 64 -0.33 20.14 8.98
N ILE A 65 -0.77 19.18 8.15
CA ILE A 65 -0.45 19.07 6.72
C ILE A 65 -1.68 19.51 5.94
#